data_AF-H0GT21-F1
#
_entry.id   AF-H0GT21-F1
#
_cell.length_a   1.000
_cell.length_b   1.000
_cell.length_c   1.000
_cell.angle_alpha   90.00
_cell.angle_beta   90.00
_cell.angle_gamma   90.00
#
_symmetry.space_group_name_H-M   'P 1'
#
loop_
_entity.id
_entity.type
_entity.pdbx_description
1 polymer ?
#
loop_
_entity_poly.entity_id
_entity_poly.type
_entity_poly.pdbx_seq_one_letter_code
_entity_poly.pdbx_strand_id
1 'polypeptide(L)'
;MDVALNKSILGIVGKKNWGKTKVYPGHEYTSSNVKFVRKIYPQVGENKALDKLEQFCSKHEVTAGHFTLKDEVDFNPFMRLEDPAVQKAVGDTSNSWDRAEIMDKLRAMKNRM
;
A
#
# COMPACT_ATOMS: atom_id res chain seq x y z
N MET A 1 -2.64 13.83 12.90
CA MET A 1 -2.57 12.48 13.52
C MET A 1 -1.50 11.70 12.76
N ASP A 2 -0.25 12.11 12.98
CA ASP A 2 0.78 12.18 11.93
C ASP A 2 1.99 11.27 12.16
N VAL A 3 1.77 10.22 12.94
CA VAL A 3 2.74 9.12 12.99
C VAL A 3 2.19 8.07 12.05
N ALA A 4 2.43 8.27 10.74
CA ALA A 4 2.09 7.32 9.70
C ALA A 4 2.48 5.91 10.17
N LEU A 5 1.56 4.95 10.08
CA LEU A 5 1.81 3.53 10.40
C LEU A 5 3.15 3.06 9.82
N ASN A 6 3.50 3.57 8.63
CA ASN A 6 4.76 3.34 7.94
C ASN A 6 5.97 3.71 8.80
N LYS A 7 5.98 4.85 9.50
CA LYS A 7 7.16 5.26 10.28
C LYS A 7 7.27 4.45 11.58
N SER A 8 6.15 4.26 12.28
CA SER A 8 6.12 3.53 13.55
C SER A 8 6.40 2.04 13.36
N ILE A 9 5.63 1.36 12.51
CA ILE A 9 5.73 -0.09 12.35
C ILE A 9 7.03 -0.47 11.66
N LEU A 10 7.42 0.23 10.58
CA LEU A 10 8.66 -0.09 9.88
C LEU A 10 9.89 0.19 10.75
N GLY A 11 9.85 1.26 11.54
CA GLY A 11 10.90 1.63 12.50
C GLY A 11 11.04 0.62 13.65
N ILE A 12 9.92 0.25 14.28
CA ILE A 12 9.91 -0.71 15.42
C ILE A 12 10.33 -2.11 14.97
N VAL A 13 9.79 -2.60 13.86
CA VAL A 13 10.09 -3.95 13.37
C VAL A 13 11.53 -4.01 12.86
N GLY A 14 12.01 -2.94 12.22
CA GLY A 14 13.33 -2.85 11.63
C GLY A 14 13.45 -3.62 10.32
N LYS A 15 14.13 -3.01 9.33
CA LYS A 15 14.21 -3.50 7.94
C LYS A 15 14.64 -4.97 7.79
N LYS A 16 15.50 -5.45 8.69
CA LYS A 16 15.97 -6.85 8.72
C LYS A 16 14.86 -7.87 9.00
N ASN A 17 13.77 -7.45 9.65
CA ASN A 17 12.69 -8.34 10.09
C ASN A 17 11.44 -8.25 9.20
N TRP A 18 11.35 -7.30 8.27
CA TRP A 18 10.13 -7.09 7.49
C TRP A 18 9.66 -8.35 6.72
N GLY A 19 10.59 -9.14 6.19
CA GLY A 19 10.26 -10.40 5.50
C GLY A 19 9.95 -11.58 6.44
N LYS A 20 10.16 -11.43 7.75
CA LYS A 20 9.84 -12.45 8.78
C LYS A 20 8.57 -12.11 9.55
N THR A 21 8.18 -10.84 9.55
CA THR A 21 6.98 -10.36 10.24
C THR A 21 5.76 -10.59 9.37
N LYS A 22 4.88 -11.49 9.80
CA LYS A 22 3.56 -11.68 9.19
C LYS A 22 2.60 -10.59 9.62
N VAL A 23 1.73 -10.16 8.71
CA VAL A 23 0.72 -9.13 8.94
C VAL A 23 -0.64 -9.78 9.09
N TYR A 24 -1.31 -9.44 10.19
CA TYR A 24 -2.65 -9.92 10.52
C TYR A 24 -3.58 -8.70 10.61
N PRO A 25 -4.22 -8.31 9.50
CA PRO A 25 -5.16 -7.19 9.51
C PRO A 25 -6.41 -7.55 10.34
N GLY A 26 -6.94 -6.57 11.07
CA GLY A 26 -8.16 -6.76 11.87
C GLY A 26 -9.45 -6.87 11.05
N HIS A 27 -9.39 -6.54 9.75
CA HIS A 27 -10.51 -6.62 8.82
C HIS A 27 -10.04 -7.13 7.45
N GLU A 28 -10.89 -7.90 6.79
CA GLU A 28 -10.65 -8.47 5.46
C GLU A 28 -11.02 -7.42 4.37
N TYR A 29 -10.21 -6.36 4.28
CA TYR A 29 -10.37 -5.29 3.26
C TYR A 29 -9.42 -5.42 2.09
N THR A 30 -8.65 -6.51 2.02
CA THR A 30 -7.56 -6.67 1.05
C THR A 30 -8.06 -6.61 -0.39
N SER A 31 -9.17 -7.27 -0.71
CA SER A 31 -9.77 -7.25 -2.05
C SER A 31 -10.24 -5.86 -2.49
N SER A 32 -10.84 -5.07 -1.59
CA SER A 32 -11.22 -3.68 -1.86
C SER A 32 -10.00 -2.77 -1.97
N ASN A 33 -9.00 -2.97 -1.11
CA ASN A 33 -7.73 -2.24 -1.18
C ASN A 33 -7.04 -2.48 -2.53
N VAL A 34 -6.97 -3.73 -3.03
CA VAL A 34 -6.41 -4.05 -4.35
C VAL A 34 -7.07 -3.24 -5.45
N LYS A 35 -8.41 -3.11 -5.45
CA LYS A 35 -9.13 -2.29 -6.45
C LYS A 35 -8.72 -0.82 -6.40
N PHE A 36 -8.51 -0.28 -5.20
CA PHE A 36 -7.98 1.07 -5.02
C PHE A 36 -6.54 1.20 -5.55
N VAL A 37 -5.66 0.27 -5.16
CA VAL A 37 -4.26 0.28 -5.63
C VAL A 37 -4.18 0.10 -7.16
N ARG A 38 -5.06 -0.69 -7.76
CA ARG A 38 -5.15 -0.88 -9.22
C ARG A 38 -5.54 0.40 -9.97
N LYS A 39 -6.21 1.36 -9.32
CA LYS A 39 -6.42 2.70 -9.93
C LYS A 39 -5.15 3.54 -9.98
N ILE A 40 -4.21 3.31 -9.06
CA ILE A 40 -2.91 3.99 -9.01
C ILE A 40 -1.94 3.34 -10.01
N TYR A 41 -1.98 2.00 -10.09
CA TYR A 41 -1.18 1.19 -11.02
C TYR A 41 -2.10 0.50 -12.05
N PRO A 42 -2.63 1.26 -13.04
CA PRO A 42 -3.65 0.78 -13.97
C PRO A 42 -3.18 -0.37 -14.86
N GLN A 43 -1.88 -0.53 -15.10
CA GLN A 43 -1.35 -1.56 -15.97
C GLN A 43 -0.72 -2.72 -15.18
N VAL A 44 -0.99 -3.95 -15.64
CA VAL A 44 -0.33 -5.16 -15.13
C VAL A 44 1.16 -5.08 -15.44
N GLY A 45 2.01 -5.35 -14.46
CA GLY A 45 3.46 -5.23 -14.57
C GLY A 45 4.06 -3.96 -13.97
N GLU A 46 3.26 -2.91 -13.72
CA GLU A 46 3.74 -1.71 -13.00
C GLU A 46 4.09 -2.02 -11.54
N ASN A 47 3.30 -2.91 -10.91
CA ASN A 47 3.60 -3.44 -9.59
C ASN A 47 3.35 -4.96 -9.54
N LYS A 48 4.42 -5.73 -9.75
CA LYS A 48 4.35 -7.20 -9.71
C LYS A 48 3.87 -7.76 -8.38
N ALA A 49 4.05 -7.05 -7.26
CA ALA A 49 3.56 -7.48 -5.95
C ALA A 49 2.04 -7.32 -5.86
N LEU A 50 1.50 -6.22 -6.39
CA LEU A 50 0.06 -6.01 -6.53
C LEU A 50 -0.59 -7.06 -7.43
N ASP A 51 0.03 -7.37 -8.57
CA ASP A 51 -0.49 -8.38 -9.49
C ASP A 51 -0.61 -9.76 -8.83
N LYS A 52 0.38 -10.13 -8.01
CA LYS A 52 0.33 -11.36 -7.20
C LYS A 52 -0.76 -11.30 -6.14
N LEU A 53 -0.91 -10.16 -5.46
CA LEU A 53 -1.94 -9.95 -4.44
C LEU A 53 -3.35 -10.06 -5.04
N GLU A 54 -3.58 -9.46 -6.21
CA GLU A 54 -4.86 -9.53 -6.94
C GLU A 54 -5.20 -10.96 -7.34
N GLN A 55 -4.23 -11.70 -7.90
CA GLN A 55 -4.39 -13.12 -8.23
C GLN A 55 -4.66 -13.96 -6.98
N PHE A 56 -4.02 -13.65 -5.85
CA PHE A 56 -4.23 -14.34 -4.59
C PHE A 56 -5.65 -14.09 -4.05
N CYS A 57 -6.10 -12.83 -4.02
CA CYS A 57 -7.46 -12.46 -3.57
C CYS A 57 -8.57 -13.07 -4.45
N SER A 58 -8.28 -13.35 -5.72
CA SER A 58 -9.22 -14.04 -6.63
C SER A 58 -9.38 -15.53 -6.29
N LYS A 59 -8.37 -16.13 -5.65
CA LYS A 59 -8.33 -17.57 -5.32
C LYS A 59 -8.58 -17.88 -3.85
N HIS A 60 -8.45 -16.89 -2.97
CA HIS A 60 -8.54 -17.05 -1.52
C HIS A 60 -9.47 -16.00 -0.93
N GLU A 61 -10.45 -16.46 -0.14
CA GLU A 61 -11.42 -15.60 0.54
C GLU A 61 -10.83 -14.92 1.80
N VAL A 62 -9.83 -15.56 2.42
CA VAL A 62 -9.10 -15.05 3.60
C VAL A 62 -7.66 -14.74 3.21
N THR A 63 -7.22 -13.52 3.48
CA THR A 63 -5.87 -13.04 3.14
C THR A 63 -5.01 -12.77 4.37
N ALA A 64 -5.63 -12.68 5.55
CA ALA A 64 -4.96 -12.41 6.81
C ALA A 64 -3.87 -13.46 7.14
N GLY A 65 -2.67 -13.01 7.52
CA GLY A 65 -1.57 -13.89 7.93
C GLY A 65 -0.80 -14.57 6.79
N HIS A 66 -1.19 -14.35 5.54
CA HIS A 66 -0.47 -14.85 4.35
C HIS A 66 0.64 -13.92 3.88
N PHE A 67 0.53 -12.62 4.17
CA PHE A 67 1.46 -11.59 3.73
C PHE A 67 2.42 -11.17 4.84
N THR A 68 3.63 -10.79 4.43
CA THR A 68 4.62 -10.20 5.33
C THR A 68 4.58 -8.68 5.29
N LEU A 69 5.20 -8.04 6.28
CA LEU A 69 5.35 -6.60 6.30
C LEU A 69 6.15 -6.10 5.07
N LYS A 70 7.07 -6.92 4.56
CA LYS A 70 7.77 -6.61 3.32
C LYS A 70 6.82 -6.58 2.13
N ASP A 71 5.92 -7.56 2.01
CA ASP A 71 4.94 -7.59 0.93
C ASP A 71 4.03 -6.36 0.99
N GLU A 72 3.56 -5.99 2.19
CA GLU A 72 2.79 -4.75 2.40
C GLU A 72 3.55 -3.52 1.90
N VAL A 73 4.85 -3.39 2.18
CA VAL A 73 5.64 -2.27 1.66
C VAL A 73 5.70 -2.28 0.12
N ASP A 74 5.70 -3.45 -0.50
CA ASP A 74 5.83 -3.60 -1.94
C ASP A 74 4.51 -3.30 -2.70
N PHE A 75 3.35 -3.68 -2.17
CA PHE A 75 2.05 -3.44 -2.84
C PHE A 75 1.23 -2.26 -2.27
N ASN A 76 1.50 -1.79 -1.06
CA ASN A 76 0.66 -0.78 -0.41
C ASN A 76 1.09 0.65 -0.82
N PRO A 77 0.22 1.43 -1.49
CA PRO A 77 0.57 2.79 -1.94
C PRO A 77 0.82 3.74 -0.77
N PHE A 78 0.19 3.48 0.39
CA PHE A 78 0.46 4.29 1.59
C PHE A 78 1.89 4.10 2.06
N MET A 79 2.52 2.93 1.86
CA MET A 79 3.93 2.69 2.19
C MET A 79 4.89 3.25 1.12
N ARG A 80 4.39 3.55 -0.08
CA ARG A 80 5.16 3.96 -1.28
C ARG A 80 4.91 5.42 -1.67
N LEU A 81 4.89 6.34 -0.71
CA LEU A 81 4.59 7.77 -0.94
C LEU A 81 5.58 8.47 -1.90
N GLU A 82 6.79 7.94 -2.04
CA GLU A 82 7.84 8.47 -2.94
C GLU A 82 7.81 7.86 -4.34
N ASP A 83 6.88 6.93 -4.60
CA ASP A 83 6.75 6.32 -5.91
C ASP A 83 6.09 7.30 -6.90
N PRO A 84 6.70 7.55 -8.08
CA PRO A 84 6.14 8.47 -9.06
C PRO A 84 4.72 8.11 -9.50
N ALA A 85 4.33 6.83 -9.48
CA ALA A 85 2.97 6.41 -9.79
C ALA A 85 1.97 6.89 -8.73
N VAL A 86 2.35 6.84 -7.45
CA VAL A 86 1.53 7.31 -6.33
C VAL A 86 1.41 8.83 -6.37
N GLN A 87 2.52 9.54 -6.58
CA GLN A 87 2.54 11.01 -6.71
C GLN A 87 1.67 11.48 -7.88
N LYS A 88 1.81 10.85 -9.04
CA LYS A 88 0.98 11.13 -10.21
C LYS A 88 -0.51 10.86 -9.94
N ALA A 89 -0.83 9.77 -9.24
CA ALA A 89 -2.22 9.42 -8.92
C ALA A 89 -2.89 10.42 -7.96
N VAL A 90 -2.14 11.01 -7.02
CA VAL A 90 -2.65 12.08 -6.15
C VAL A 90 -2.65 13.47 -6.80
N GLY A 91 -2.05 13.59 -7.99
CA GLY A 91 -1.97 14.84 -8.75
C GLY A 91 -0.71 15.67 -8.50
N ASP A 92 0.27 15.14 -7.76
CA ASP A 92 1.59 15.76 -7.58
C ASP A 92 2.48 15.44 -8.80
N THR A 93 2.21 16.12 -9.92
CA THR A 93 2.99 15.94 -11.16
C THR A 93 4.36 16.62 -11.13
N SER A 94 4.62 17.45 -10.12
CA SER A 94 5.88 18.20 -9.96
C SER A 94 6.78 17.64 -8.85
N ASN A 95 6.37 16.54 -8.19
CA ASN A 95 7.07 15.93 -7.05
C ASN A 95 7.44 16.95 -5.97
N SER A 96 6.57 17.93 -5.76
CA SER A 96 6.84 19.07 -4.88
C SER A 96 6.09 19.00 -3.56
N TRP A 97 5.18 18.02 -3.41
CA TRP A 97 4.36 17.88 -2.20
C TRP A 97 5.11 17.11 -1.12
N ASP A 98 4.87 17.49 0.13
CA ASP A 98 5.42 16.74 1.26
C ASP A 98 4.67 15.41 1.44
N ARG A 99 5.31 14.44 2.10
CA ARG A 99 4.75 13.11 2.37
C ARG A 99 3.42 13.20 3.08
N ALA A 100 3.25 14.18 3.98
CA ALA A 100 2.00 14.41 4.69
C ALA A 100 0.87 14.81 3.72
N GLU A 101 1.14 15.72 2.78
CA GLU A 101 0.17 16.17 1.77
C GLU A 101 -0.21 15.03 0.83
N ILE A 102 0.77 14.24 0.35
CA ILE A 102 0.52 13.05 -0.46
C ILE A 102 -0.35 12.06 0.30
N MET A 103 -0.06 11.82 1.59
CA MET A 103 -0.82 10.89 2.41
C MET A 103 -2.27 11.35 2.63
N ASP A 104 -2.49 12.63 2.89
CA ASP A 104 -3.83 13.20 3.07
C ASP A 104 -4.64 13.12 1.78
N LYS A 105 -4.04 13.42 0.63
CA LYS A 105 -4.70 13.31 -0.69
C LYS A 105 -5.00 11.87 -1.04
N LEU A 106 -4.07 10.94 -0.78
CA LEU A 106 -4.26 9.52 -1.00
C LEU A 106 -5.39 8.95 -0.11
N ARG A 107 -5.47 9.39 1.16
CA ARG A 107 -6.58 9.05 2.07
C ARG A 107 -7.90 9.64 1.58
N ALA A 108 -7.92 10.89 1.16
CA ALA A 108 -9.12 11.52 0.61
C ALA A 108 -9.61 10.81 -0.65
N MET A 109 -8.69 10.37 -1.52
CA MET A 109 -9.01 9.59 -2.71
C MET A 109 -9.59 8.22 -2.36
N LYS A 110 -9.03 7.53 -1.36
CA LYS A 110 -9.56 6.26 -0.85
C LYS A 110 -10.94 6.41 -0.23
N ASN A 111 -11.18 7.47 0.55
CA ASN A 111 -12.47 7.71 1.21
C ASN A 111 -13.60 8.09 0.25
N ARG A 112 -13.29 8.51 -0.98
CA ARG A 112 -14.26 8.83 -2.03
C ARG A 112 -14.63 7.63 -2.91
N MET A 113 -14.00 6.48 -2.69
CA MET A 113 -14.31 5.19 -3.34
C MET A 113 -15.19 4.34 -2.44
#